data_AF-A0A7Z9WY66-F1
#
_entry.id   AF-A0A7Z9WY66-F1
#
_cell.length_a   1.000
_cell.length_b   1.000
_cell.length_c   1.000
_cell.angle_alpha   90.00
_cell.angle_beta   90.00
_cell.angle_gamma   90.00
#
_symmetry.space_group_name_H-M   'P 1'
#
loop_
_entity.id
_entity.type
_entity.pdbx_description
1 polymer ?
#
loop_
_entity_poly.entity_id
_entity_poly.type
_entity_poly.pdbx_seq_one_letter_code
_entity_poly.pdbx_strand_id
1 'polypeptide(L)'
;MLIDKLEILQLKGSVLLQNDISLIALTLALTVLLFCRSVSLRRQAAKQSLLLEEQSKHLEEFQIKLDINTSKTEREEHFLKNLQQAEMATELQKSRSPLVHQRNSQRPPERYEYVKSMFQSGLATEEISSALGMSTIEIAQLLKLSSLSKQAEQFNDDKNILSLA
;
A
#
# COMPACT_ATOMS: atom_id res chain seq x y z
N MET A 1 -30.20 -104.86 -14.97
CA MET A 1 -30.36 -104.13 -13.70
C MET A 1 -29.04 -103.60 -13.12
N LEU A 2 -27.90 -104.32 -13.20
CA LEU A 2 -26.59 -103.76 -12.79
C LEU A 2 -26.01 -102.74 -13.80
N ILE A 3 -26.28 -102.93 -15.10
CA ILE A 3 -25.80 -102.05 -16.18
C ILE A 3 -26.45 -100.65 -16.07
N ASP A 4 -27.76 -100.57 -15.82
CA ASP A 4 -28.47 -99.30 -15.62
C ASP A 4 -27.90 -98.46 -14.46
N LYS A 5 -27.49 -99.11 -13.35
CA LYS A 5 -26.94 -98.38 -12.20
C LYS A 5 -25.58 -97.76 -12.51
N LEU A 6 -24.79 -98.39 -13.40
CA LEU A 6 -23.48 -97.88 -13.78
C LEU A 6 -23.61 -96.64 -14.68
N GLU A 7 -24.56 -96.64 -15.62
CA GLU A 7 -24.84 -95.48 -16.47
C GLU A 7 -25.35 -94.28 -15.68
N ILE A 8 -26.23 -94.51 -14.69
CA ILE A 8 -26.75 -93.44 -13.82
C ILE A 8 -25.63 -92.80 -12.98
N LEU A 9 -24.66 -93.59 -12.49
CA LEU A 9 -23.52 -93.07 -11.73
C LEU A 9 -22.56 -92.25 -12.61
N GLN A 10 -22.33 -92.67 -13.85
CA GLN A 10 -21.50 -91.94 -14.82
C GLN A 10 -22.14 -90.60 -15.23
N LEU A 11 -23.46 -90.58 -15.47
CA LEU A 11 -24.23 -89.36 -15.73
C LEU A 11 -24.21 -88.40 -14.53
N LYS A 12 -24.34 -88.91 -13.31
CA LYS A 12 -24.35 -88.07 -12.11
C LYS A 12 -22.98 -87.44 -11.82
N GLY A 13 -21.89 -88.16 -12.10
CA GLY A 13 -20.53 -87.63 -11.96
C GLY A 13 -20.21 -86.51 -12.95
N SER A 14 -20.64 -86.64 -14.20
CA SER A 14 -20.43 -85.62 -15.24
C SER A 14 -21.24 -84.35 -15.00
N VAL A 15 -22.47 -84.47 -14.48
CA VAL A 15 -23.29 -83.30 -14.07
C VAL A 15 -22.68 -82.54 -12.89
N LEU A 16 -22.11 -83.24 -11.90
CA LEU A 16 -21.44 -82.58 -10.76
C LEU A 16 -20.19 -81.81 -11.21
N LEU A 17 -19.35 -82.41 -12.04
CA LEU A 17 -18.16 -81.73 -12.59
C LEU A 17 -18.53 -80.51 -13.44
N GLN A 18 -19.62 -80.58 -14.21
CA GLN A 18 -20.10 -79.46 -15.01
C GLN A 18 -20.60 -78.29 -14.16
N ASN A 19 -21.23 -78.58 -13.02
CA ASN A 19 -21.66 -77.55 -12.07
C ASN A 19 -20.47 -76.86 -11.41
N ASP A 20 -19.44 -77.61 -11.00
CA ASP A 20 -18.24 -77.04 -10.38
C ASP A 20 -17.46 -76.11 -11.34
N ILE A 21 -17.32 -76.52 -12.61
CA ILE A 21 -16.68 -75.69 -13.65
C ILE A 21 -17.47 -74.39 -13.87
N SER A 22 -18.81 -74.46 -13.89
CA SER A 22 -19.66 -73.28 -14.06
C SER A 22 -19.53 -72.28 -12.89
N LEU A 23 -19.38 -72.79 -11.65
CA LEU A 23 -19.20 -71.97 -10.45
C LEU A 23 -17.82 -71.30 -10.43
N ILE A 24 -16.78 -72.04 -10.80
CA ILE A 24 -15.43 -71.48 -10.96
C ILE A 24 -15.42 -70.40 -12.04
N ALA A 25 -16.03 -70.65 -13.21
CA ALA A 25 -16.11 -69.66 -14.28
C ALA A 25 -16.86 -68.38 -13.83
N LEU A 26 -17.95 -68.52 -13.08
CA LEU A 26 -18.72 -67.39 -12.57
C LEU A 26 -17.94 -66.57 -11.54
N THR A 27 -17.22 -67.21 -10.62
CA THR A 27 -16.38 -66.51 -9.64
C THR A 27 -15.20 -65.80 -10.31
N LEU A 28 -14.60 -66.42 -11.34
CA LEU A 28 -13.55 -65.79 -12.15
C LEU A 28 -14.09 -64.57 -12.91
N ALA A 29 -15.27 -64.66 -13.52
CA ALA A 29 -15.92 -63.52 -14.18
C ALA A 29 -16.23 -62.37 -13.19
N LEU A 30 -16.72 -62.70 -11.98
CA LEU A 30 -17.00 -61.71 -10.92
C LEU A 30 -15.73 -61.03 -10.43
N THR A 31 -14.65 -61.77 -10.17
CA THR A 31 -13.37 -61.20 -9.73
C THR A 31 -12.76 -60.30 -10.79
N VAL A 32 -12.83 -60.67 -12.08
CA VAL A 32 -12.40 -59.82 -13.20
C VAL A 32 -13.24 -58.54 -13.28
N LEU A 33 -14.57 -58.62 -13.15
CA LEU A 33 -15.45 -57.46 -13.13
C LEU A 33 -15.14 -56.51 -11.97
N LEU A 34 -14.94 -57.05 -10.77
CA LEU A 34 -14.56 -56.28 -9.58
C LEU A 34 -13.20 -55.61 -9.76
N PHE A 35 -12.23 -56.33 -10.33
CA PHE A 35 -10.91 -55.79 -10.64
C PHE A 35 -11.00 -54.64 -11.65
N CYS A 36 -11.71 -54.81 -12.76
CA CYS A 36 -11.93 -53.76 -13.75
C CYS A 36 -12.63 -52.54 -13.14
N ARG A 37 -13.65 -52.75 -12.29
CA ARG A 37 -14.35 -51.66 -11.59
C ARG A 37 -13.41 -50.91 -10.63
N SER A 38 -12.60 -51.64 -9.86
CA SER A 38 -11.61 -51.05 -8.95
C SER A 38 -10.59 -50.19 -9.70
N VAL A 39 -10.05 -50.69 -10.82
CA VAL A 39 -9.10 -49.93 -11.65
C VAL A 39 -9.76 -48.68 -12.26
N SER A 40 -10.99 -48.79 -12.76
CA SER A 40 -11.72 -47.62 -13.30
C SER A 40 -11.99 -46.56 -12.23
N LEU A 41 -12.38 -46.96 -11.02
CA LEU A 41 -12.59 -46.04 -9.90
C LEU A 41 -11.29 -45.33 -9.49
N ARG A 42 -10.16 -46.06 -9.42
CA ARG A 42 -8.84 -45.45 -9.15
C ARG A 42 -8.45 -44.43 -10.21
N ARG A 43 -8.72 -44.73 -11.49
CA ARG A 43 -8.47 -43.79 -12.60
C ARG A 43 -9.34 -42.54 -12.50
N GLN A 44 -10.61 -42.68 -12.12
CA GLN A 44 -11.51 -41.54 -11.92
C GLN A 44 -11.08 -40.68 -10.74
N ALA A 45 -10.70 -41.32 -9.61
CA ALA A 45 -10.18 -40.61 -8.44
C ALA A 45 -8.92 -39.81 -8.77
N ALA A 46 -7.98 -40.38 -9.54
CA ALA A 46 -6.78 -39.68 -9.97
C ALA A 46 -7.07 -38.48 -10.90
N LYS A 47 -8.08 -38.59 -11.77
CA LYS A 47 -8.51 -37.45 -12.61
C LYS A 47 -9.15 -36.34 -11.77
N GLN A 48 -9.98 -36.71 -10.79
CA GLN A 48 -10.60 -35.75 -9.88
C GLN A 48 -9.57 -35.05 -9.00
N SER A 49 -8.55 -35.76 -8.50
CA SER A 49 -7.49 -35.13 -7.71
C SER A 49 -6.69 -34.12 -8.53
N LEU A 50 -6.41 -34.41 -9.81
CA LEU A 50 -5.73 -33.45 -10.69
C LEU A 50 -6.57 -32.20 -10.95
N LEU A 51 -7.88 -32.36 -11.20
CA LEU A 51 -8.79 -31.23 -11.37
C LEU A 51 -8.93 -30.39 -10.09
N LEU A 52 -8.96 -31.03 -8.93
CA LEU A 52 -8.98 -30.34 -7.63
C LEU A 52 -7.69 -29.56 -7.40
N GLU A 53 -6.54 -30.13 -7.77
CA GLU A 53 -5.25 -29.43 -7.66
C GLU A 53 -5.22 -28.19 -8.58
N GLU A 54 -5.68 -28.31 -9.82
CA GLU A 54 -5.78 -27.19 -10.76
C GLU A 54 -6.74 -26.10 -10.24
N GLN A 55 -7.91 -26.50 -9.72
CA GLN A 55 -8.85 -25.55 -9.11
C GLN A 55 -8.26 -24.88 -7.86
N SER A 56 -7.51 -25.60 -7.03
CA SER A 56 -6.85 -25.02 -5.86
C SER A 56 -5.80 -23.98 -6.24
N LYS A 57 -5.03 -24.23 -7.31
CA LYS A 57 -4.06 -23.26 -7.85
C LYS A 57 -4.76 -22.00 -8.34
N HIS A 58 -5.88 -22.16 -9.05
CA HIS A 58 -6.67 -21.00 -9.48
C HIS A 58 -7.22 -20.21 -8.29
N LEU A 59 -7.72 -20.87 -7.24
CA LEU A 59 -8.18 -20.18 -6.03
C LEU A 59 -7.04 -19.42 -5.34
N GLU A 60 -5.85 -20.01 -5.26
CA GLU A 60 -4.67 -19.36 -4.70
C GLU A 60 -4.27 -18.12 -5.52
N GLU A 61 -4.27 -18.21 -6.86
CA GLU A 61 -4.04 -17.05 -7.73
C GLU A 61 -5.09 -15.95 -7.53
N PHE A 62 -6.36 -16.31 -7.38
CA PHE A 62 -7.43 -15.35 -7.10
C PHE A 62 -7.26 -14.67 -5.74
N GLN A 63 -6.85 -15.43 -4.72
CA GLN A 63 -6.58 -14.90 -3.39
C GLN A 63 -5.40 -13.91 -3.42
N ILE A 64 -4.31 -14.26 -4.09
CA ILE A 64 -3.16 -13.35 -4.28
C ILE A 64 -3.59 -12.07 -5.01
N LYS A 65 -4.43 -12.17 -6.05
CA LYS A 65 -4.95 -10.98 -6.76
C LYS A 65 -5.82 -10.10 -5.87
N LEU A 66 -6.64 -10.71 -5.00
CA LEU A 66 -7.43 -9.97 -4.02
C LEU A 66 -6.53 -9.25 -3.03
N ASP A 67 -5.53 -9.91 -2.45
CA ASP A 67 -4.58 -9.31 -1.50
C ASP A 67 -3.77 -8.15 -2.12
N ILE A 68 -3.40 -8.29 -3.40
CA ILE A 68 -2.73 -7.21 -4.13
C ILE A 68 -3.67 -6.01 -4.34
N ASN A 69 -4.95 -6.26 -4.63
CA ASN A 69 -5.91 -5.18 -4.84
C ASN A 69 -6.31 -4.51 -3.52
N THR A 70 -6.54 -5.27 -2.44
CA THR A 70 -6.83 -4.71 -1.11
C THR A 70 -5.67 -3.86 -0.62
N SER A 71 -4.43 -4.34 -0.73
CA SER A 71 -3.24 -3.56 -0.36
C SER A 71 -3.05 -2.29 -1.21
N LYS A 72 -3.47 -2.30 -2.48
CA LYS A 72 -3.51 -1.07 -3.30
C LYS A 72 -4.56 -0.09 -2.78
N THR A 73 -5.76 -0.56 -2.50
CA THR A 73 -6.84 0.28 -1.93
C THR A 73 -6.43 0.88 -0.59
N GLU A 74 -5.83 0.09 0.31
CA GLU A 74 -5.33 0.59 1.59
C GLU A 74 -4.25 1.67 1.41
N ARG A 75 -3.35 1.51 0.44
CA ARG A 75 -2.34 2.53 0.12
C ARG A 75 -2.97 3.80 -0.44
N GLU A 76 -3.98 3.68 -1.30
CA GLU A 76 -4.71 4.83 -1.84
C GLU A 76 -5.48 5.56 -0.74
N GLU A 77 -6.17 4.85 0.15
CA GLU A 77 -6.84 5.43 1.31
C GLU A 77 -5.86 6.13 2.25
N HIS A 78 -4.72 5.51 2.54
CA HIS A 78 -3.68 6.12 3.35
C HIS A 78 -3.09 7.38 2.68
N PHE A 79 -2.89 7.34 1.36
CA PHE A 79 -2.44 8.50 0.60
C PHE A 79 -3.46 9.64 0.66
N LEU A 80 -4.75 9.35 0.44
CA LEU A 80 -5.83 10.34 0.53
C LEU A 80 -5.93 10.94 1.93
N LYS A 81 -5.80 10.13 2.98
CA LYS A 81 -5.78 10.60 4.37
C LYS A 81 -4.60 11.54 4.64
N ASN A 82 -3.41 11.18 4.16
CA ASN A 82 -2.23 12.03 4.28
C ASN A 82 -2.39 13.34 3.50
N LEU A 83 -2.97 13.28 2.31
CA LEU A 83 -3.24 14.45 1.48
C LEU A 83 -4.23 15.39 2.18
N GLN A 84 -5.31 14.85 2.74
CA GLN A 84 -6.30 15.62 3.48
C GLN A 84 -5.69 16.28 4.74
N GLN A 85 -4.79 15.57 5.44
CA GLN A 85 -4.07 16.12 6.58
C GLN A 85 -3.10 17.24 6.16
N ALA A 86 -2.40 17.07 5.03
CA ALA A 86 -1.54 18.10 4.47
C ALA A 86 -2.34 19.33 4.02
N GLU A 87 -3.50 19.14 3.39
CA GLU A 87 -4.41 20.21 2.99
C GLU A 87 -4.85 21.04 4.20
N MET A 88 -5.31 20.39 5.28
CA MET A 88 -5.67 21.07 6.53
C MET A 88 -4.49 21.87 7.11
N ALA A 89 -3.27 21.30 7.11
CA ALA A 89 -2.09 22.01 7.58
C ALA A 89 -1.77 23.25 6.71
N THR A 90 -2.02 23.16 5.40
CA THR A 90 -1.78 24.24 4.45
C THR A 90 -2.83 25.34 4.59
N GLU A 91 -4.09 25.01 4.82
CA GLU A 91 -5.15 25.98 5.11
C GLU A 91 -4.85 26.79 6.38
N LEU A 92 -4.37 26.12 7.44
CA LEU A 92 -3.98 26.78 8.69
C LEU A 92 -2.82 27.77 8.46
N GLN A 93 -1.86 27.44 7.59
CA GLN A 93 -0.78 28.34 7.21
C GLN A 93 -1.28 29.52 6.36
N LYS A 94 -2.21 29.29 5.43
CA LYS A 94 -2.77 30.32 4.55
C LYS A 94 -3.54 31.40 5.32
N SER A 95 -4.19 31.03 6.44
CA SER A 95 -4.92 31.98 7.31
C SER A 95 -4.07 33.11 7.91
N ARG A 96 -2.73 32.97 7.94
CA ARG A 96 -1.83 34.01 8.47
C ARG A 96 -1.36 35.03 7.42
N SER A 97 -1.55 34.76 6.14
CA SER A 97 -1.15 35.65 5.04
C SER A 97 -1.81 37.04 5.04
N PRO A 98 -3.13 37.21 5.34
CA PRO A 98 -3.74 38.54 5.30
C PRO A 98 -3.18 39.49 6.36
N LEU A 99 -2.77 38.99 7.54
CA LEU A 99 -2.13 39.82 8.57
C LEU A 99 -0.69 40.21 8.21
N VAL A 100 0.03 39.38 7.46
CA VAL A 100 1.41 39.70 7.02
C VAL A 100 1.42 40.82 5.99
N HIS A 101 0.46 40.84 5.06
CA HIS A 101 0.33 41.92 4.08
C HIS A 101 -0.04 43.26 4.75
N GLN A 102 -0.81 43.24 5.84
CA GLN A 102 -1.17 44.44 6.59
C GLN A 102 -0.03 44.95 7.49
N ARG A 103 0.89 44.08 7.91
CA ARG A 103 2.10 44.44 8.68
C ARG A 103 3.17 45.13 7.83
N ASN A 104 3.23 44.86 6.53
CA ASN A 104 4.18 45.53 5.63
C ASN A 104 3.88 47.03 5.44
N SER A 105 2.70 47.50 5.85
CA SER A 105 2.36 48.93 5.88
C SER A 105 2.62 49.59 7.25
N GLN A 106 3.07 48.85 8.26
CA GLN A 106 3.38 49.44 9.56
C GLN A 106 4.80 50.02 9.52
N ARG A 107 4.89 51.34 9.72
CA ARG A 107 6.13 52.10 9.83
C ARG A 107 7.11 51.39 10.79
N PRO A 108 8.41 51.32 10.47
CA PRO A 108 9.39 50.73 11.38
C PRO A 108 9.27 51.39 12.76
N PRO A 109 9.46 50.63 13.86
CA PRO A 109 9.37 51.20 15.20
C PRO A 109 10.34 52.38 15.33
N GLU A 110 9.91 53.48 15.97
CA GLU A 110 10.65 54.75 16.02
C GLU A 110 12.11 54.58 16.47
N ARG A 111 12.39 53.61 17.34
CA ARG A 111 13.73 53.26 17.83
C ARG A 111 14.72 52.93 16.71
N TYR A 112 14.26 52.35 15.60
CA TYR A 112 15.10 52.03 14.44
C TYR A 112 15.52 53.31 13.69
N GLU A 113 14.60 54.28 13.56
CA GLU A 113 14.89 55.56 12.92
C GLU A 113 15.93 56.34 13.73
N TYR A 114 15.83 56.36 15.07
CA TYR A 114 16.77 57.05 15.95
C TYR A 114 18.19 56.43 15.95
N VAL A 115 18.29 55.10 16.06
CA VAL A 115 19.60 54.43 16.02
C VAL A 115 20.28 54.64 14.67
N LYS A 116 19.51 54.57 13.58
CA LYS A 116 19.99 54.83 12.23
C LYS A 116 20.46 56.27 12.04
N SER A 117 19.71 57.26 12.53
CA SER A 117 20.12 58.66 12.41
C SER A 117 21.41 58.94 13.19
N MET A 118 21.54 58.41 14.41
CA MET A 118 22.77 58.57 15.21
C MET A 118 23.99 57.92 14.54
N PHE A 119 23.81 56.72 13.97
CA PHE A 119 24.87 56.06 13.22
C PHE A 119 25.25 56.82 11.94
N GLN A 120 24.27 57.36 11.21
CA GLN A 120 24.51 58.20 10.03
C GLN A 120 25.20 59.54 10.37
N SER A 121 25.03 60.04 11.58
CA SER A 121 25.76 61.20 12.11
C SER A 121 27.22 60.86 12.53
N GLY A 122 27.66 59.61 12.37
CA GLY A 122 29.04 59.20 12.59
C GLY A 122 29.36 58.72 14.02
N LEU A 123 28.34 58.52 14.86
CA LEU A 123 28.52 58.01 16.23
C LEU A 123 28.90 56.53 16.22
N ALA A 124 29.85 56.15 17.08
CA ALA A 124 30.25 54.75 17.23
C ALA A 124 29.15 53.95 17.96
N THR A 125 29.12 52.64 17.73
CA THR A 125 28.13 51.74 18.34
C THR A 125 28.17 51.75 19.88
N GLU A 126 29.34 51.98 20.49
CA GLU A 126 29.45 52.10 21.95
C GLU A 126 28.84 53.41 22.48
N GLU A 127 28.97 54.51 21.72
CA GLU A 127 28.42 55.82 22.10
C GLU A 127 26.90 55.83 22.01
N ILE A 128 26.35 55.21 20.96
CA ILE A 128 24.91 55.04 20.77
C ILE A 128 24.32 54.15 21.87
N SER A 129 25.02 53.07 22.23
CA SER A 129 24.65 52.18 23.33
C SER A 129 24.56 52.93 24.66
N SER A 130 25.55 53.78 24.95
CA SER A 130 25.57 54.64 26.14
C SER A 130 24.44 55.68 26.14
N ALA A 131 24.20 56.34 25.00
CA ALA A 131 23.18 57.39 24.87
C ALA A 131 21.74 56.85 24.99
N LEU A 132 21.49 55.63 24.51
CA LEU A 132 20.15 55.02 24.53
C LEU A 132 19.93 54.05 25.71
N GLY A 133 20.95 53.79 26.52
CA GLY A 133 20.89 52.82 27.62
C GLY A 133 20.63 51.38 27.14
N MET A 134 21.07 51.05 25.93
CA MET A 134 20.89 49.74 25.30
C MET A 134 22.21 48.98 25.25
N SER A 135 22.16 47.65 25.08
CA SER A 135 23.36 46.85 24.86
C SER A 135 23.97 47.15 23.48
N THR A 136 25.30 47.11 23.37
CA THR A 136 26.01 47.20 22.08
C THR A 136 25.55 46.13 21.08
N ILE A 137 25.18 44.94 21.58
CA ILE A 137 24.65 43.83 20.77
C ILE A 137 23.28 44.20 20.17
N GLU A 138 22.43 44.85 20.96
CA GLU A 138 21.10 45.29 20.53
C GLU A 138 21.20 46.38 19.45
N ILE A 139 22.09 47.35 19.64
CA ILE A 139 22.36 48.39 18.63
C ILE A 139 22.89 47.77 17.33
N ALA A 140 23.81 46.82 17.41
CA ALA A 140 24.34 46.12 16.23
C ALA A 140 23.24 45.33 15.48
N GLN A 141 22.32 44.70 16.21
CA GLN A 141 21.16 44.02 15.62
C GLN A 141 20.21 45.00 14.94
N LEU A 142 19.89 46.13 15.58
CA LEU A 142 19.04 47.18 15.01
C LEU A 142 19.64 47.78 13.73
N LEU A 143 20.95 48.03 13.72
CA LEU A 143 21.66 48.51 12.54
C LEU A 143 21.62 47.48 11.40
N LYS A 144 21.85 46.20 11.70
CA LYS A 144 21.77 45.11 10.71
C LYS A 144 20.35 44.93 10.17
N LEU A 145 19.32 45.08 10.99
CA LEU A 145 17.93 45.03 10.55
C LEU A 145 17.57 46.25 9.68
N SER A 146 18.10 47.42 10.00
CA SER A 146 17.88 48.65 9.22
C SER A 146 18.51 48.61 7.83
N SER A 147 19.59 47.84 7.63
CA SER A 147 20.19 47.65 6.30
C SER A 147 19.42 46.62 5.47
N LEU A 148 18.90 45.57 6.10
CA LEU A 148 18.04 44.57 5.45
C LEU A 148 16.69 45.17 5.01
N SER A 149 16.10 46.08 5.79
CA SER A 149 14.84 46.74 5.42
C SER A 149 15.00 47.61 4.17
N LYS A 150 16.11 48.35 4.04
CA LYS A 150 16.43 49.11 2.82
C LYS A 150 16.56 48.20 1.59
N GLN A 151 17.23 47.06 1.75
CA GLN A 151 17.41 46.11 0.67
C GLN A 151 16.07 45.49 0.24
N ALA A 152 15.14 45.28 1.18
CA ALA A 152 13.79 44.81 0.91
C ALA A 152 12.89 45.88 0.23
N GLU A 153 12.99 47.15 0.64
CA GLU A 153 12.31 48.28 -0.02
C GLU A 153 12.76 48.43 -1.48
N GLN A 154 14.08 48.40 -1.72
CA GLN A 154 14.67 48.54 -3.04
C GLN A 154 14.27 47.39 -3.99
N PHE A 155 14.13 46.16 -3.45
CA PHE A 155 13.64 45.00 -4.21
C PHE A 155 12.14 45.07 -4.57
N ASN A 156 11.36 45.87 -3.84
CA ASN A 156 9.94 46.08 -4.10
C ASN A 156 9.70 47.20 -5.14
N ASP A 157 10.53 48.25 -5.13
CA ASP A 157 10.50 49.30 -6.15
C ASP A 157 10.89 48.79 -7.54
N ASP A 158 11.91 47.92 -7.64
CA ASP A 158 12.33 47.29 -8.91
C ASP A 158 11.22 46.42 -9.54
N LYS A 159 10.37 45.78 -8.71
CA LYS A 159 9.23 44.99 -9.19
C LYS A 159 8.07 45.87 -9.68
N ASN A 160 7.85 47.04 -9.07
CA ASN A 160 6.81 47.96 -9.52
C ASN A 160 7.17 48.60 -10.87
N ILE A 161 8.46 48.88 -11.13
CA ILE A 161 8.93 49.42 -12.42
C ILE A 161 8.77 48.39 -13.54
N LEU A 162 9.01 47.10 -13.28
CA LEU A 162 8.80 46.01 -14.25
C LEU A 162 7.34 45.66 -14.51
N SER A 163 6.40 46.13 -13.68
CA SER A 163 4.96 45.93 -13.89
C SER A 163 4.28 47.04 -14.72
N LEU A 164 5.04 48.08 -15.07
CA LEU A 164 4.59 49.27 -15.80
C LEU A 164 5.18 49.39 -17.23
N ALA A 165 6.00 48.41 -17.64
CA ALA A 165 6.53 48.25 -19.00
C ALA A 165 5.88 47.04 -19.69
#